data_AF-A0A6G3XQ38-F1
#
_entry.id   AF-A0A6G3XQ38-F1
#
_cell.length_a   1.000
_cell.length_b   1.000
_cell.length_c   1.000
_cell.angle_alpha   90.00
_cell.angle_beta   90.00
_cell.angle_gamma   90.00
#
_symmetry.space_group_name_H-M   'P 1'
#
loop_
_entity.id
_entity.type
_entity.pdbx_description
1 polymer ?
#
loop_
_entity_poly.entity_id
_entity_poly.type
_entity_poly.pdbx_seq_one_letter_code
_entity_poly.pdbx_strand_id
1 'polypeptide(L)'
;MRDAYHEELDSIGEGLVEMARLVGSAIGRATTSMLDADLTLAENVIAGDQKVDDLQHDLEARAIALLARQQPVATDLRIVVTSLRMSADLERSGDLA
;
A
#
# COMPACT_ATOMS: atom_id res chain seq x y z
N MET A 1 -11.87 19.52 -16.13
CA MET A 1 -10.40 19.77 -16.29
C MET A 1 -9.62 19.50 -15.00
N ARG A 2 -10.24 19.58 -13.81
CA ARG A 2 -9.65 19.08 -12.55
C ARG A 2 -10.04 17.63 -12.22
N ASP A 3 -10.95 17.04 -12.99
CA ASP A 3 -11.54 15.72 -12.71
C ASP A 3 -10.47 14.63 -12.79
N ALA A 4 -9.65 14.61 -13.85
CA ALA A 4 -8.53 13.68 -13.99
C ALA A 4 -7.47 13.81 -12.87
N TYR A 5 -7.28 15.01 -12.32
CA TYR A 5 -6.37 15.21 -11.18
C TYR A 5 -6.93 14.62 -9.88
N HIS A 6 -8.23 14.83 -9.64
CA HIS A 6 -8.91 14.24 -8.49
C HIS A 6 -9.01 12.71 -8.62
N GLU A 7 -9.25 12.19 -9.82
CA GLU A 7 -9.21 10.74 -10.08
C GLU A 7 -7.83 10.14 -9.77
N GLU A 8 -6.73 10.84 -10.13
CA GLU A 8 -5.38 10.36 -9.78
C GLU A 8 -5.13 10.41 -8.27
N LEU A 9 -5.57 11.48 -7.57
CA LEU A 9 -5.50 11.56 -6.11
C LEU A 9 -6.29 10.43 -5.43
N ASP A 10 -7.51 10.18 -5.90
CA ASP A 10 -8.37 9.14 -5.38
C ASP A 10 -7.74 7.75 -5.61
N SER A 11 -7.11 7.53 -6.77
CA SER A 11 -6.42 6.28 -7.08
C SER A 11 -5.24 5.96 -6.14
N ILE A 12 -4.58 6.99 -5.59
CA ILE A 12 -3.53 6.82 -4.57
C ILE A 12 -4.16 6.38 -3.25
N GLY A 13 -5.29 6.98 -2.88
CA GLY A 13 -6.06 6.58 -1.70
C GLY A 13 -6.59 5.15 -1.79
N GLU A 14 -7.13 4.76 -2.94
CA GLU A 14 -7.59 3.39 -3.21
C GLU A 14 -6.45 2.37 -3.14
N GLY A 15 -5.27 2.73 -3.67
CA GLY A 15 -4.07 1.90 -3.55
C GLY A 15 -3.67 1.65 -2.09
N LEU A 16 -3.68 2.69 -1.25
CA LEU A 16 -3.43 2.54 0.19
C LEU A 16 -4.44 1.62 0.87
N VAL A 17 -5.72 1.74 0.53
CA VAL A 17 -6.77 0.91 1.11
C VAL A 17 -6.56 -0.56 0.76
N GLU A 18 -6.18 -0.87 -0.48
CA GLU A 18 -5.88 -2.26 -0.86
C GLU A 18 -4.60 -2.76 -0.18
N MET A 19 -3.54 -1.94 -0.07
CA MET A 19 -2.34 -2.30 0.71
C MET A 19 -2.71 -2.66 2.15
N ALA A 20 -3.50 -1.81 2.82
CA ALA A 20 -3.93 -2.04 4.19
C ALA A 20 -4.75 -3.33 4.34
N ARG A 21 -5.59 -3.65 3.36
CA ARG A 21 -6.37 -4.89 3.34
C ARG A 21 -5.48 -6.13 3.16
N LEU A 22 -4.49 -6.06 2.26
CA LEU A 22 -3.55 -7.14 2.02
C LEU A 22 -2.68 -7.41 3.25
N VAL A 23 -2.08 -6.36 3.82
CA VAL A 23 -1.25 -6.44 5.02
C VAL A 23 -2.06 -6.96 6.22
N GLY A 24 -3.27 -6.43 6.44
CA GLY A 24 -4.14 -6.93 7.51
C GLY A 24 -4.50 -8.41 7.34
N SER A 25 -4.72 -8.85 6.10
CA SER A 25 -4.94 -10.27 5.80
C SER A 25 -3.68 -11.11 6.00
N ALA A 26 -2.50 -10.59 5.65
CA ALA A 26 -1.22 -11.28 5.83
C ALA A 26 -0.96 -11.53 7.32
N ILE A 27 -1.08 -10.50 8.16
CA ILE A 27 -0.92 -10.59 9.62
C ILE A 27 -1.86 -11.64 10.23
N GLY A 28 -3.13 -11.63 9.82
CA GLY A 28 -4.10 -12.62 10.28
C GLY A 28 -3.71 -14.05 9.91
N ARG A 29 -3.32 -14.27 8.65
CA ARG A 29 -2.92 -15.59 8.13
C ARG A 29 -1.60 -16.07 8.74
N ALA A 30 -0.63 -15.18 8.91
CA ALA A 30 0.64 -15.48 9.58
C ALA A 30 0.38 -15.96 11.01
N THR A 31 -0.44 -15.22 11.75
CA THR A 31 -0.84 -15.58 13.11
C THR A 31 -1.47 -16.97 13.16
N THR A 32 -2.44 -17.26 12.27
CA THR A 32 -3.06 -18.59 12.18
C THR A 32 -2.03 -19.67 11.83
N SER A 33 -1.17 -19.45 10.84
CA SER A 33 -0.16 -20.42 10.41
C SER A 33 0.80 -20.80 11.53
N MET A 34 1.18 -19.83 12.36
CA MET A 34 2.06 -20.03 13.50
C MET A 34 1.37 -20.82 14.62
N LEU A 35 0.12 -20.50 14.94
CA LEU A 35 -0.64 -21.17 16.00
C LEU A 35 -0.99 -22.62 15.65
N ASP A 36 -1.32 -22.87 14.38
CA ASP A 36 -1.76 -24.19 13.91
C ASP A 36 -0.60 -25.04 13.33
N ALA A 37 0.62 -24.49 13.29
CA ALA A 37 1.79 -25.08 12.63
C ALA A 37 1.54 -25.45 11.15
N ASP A 38 0.75 -24.63 10.45
CA ASP A 38 0.41 -24.81 9.04
C ASP A 38 1.48 -24.19 8.14
N LEU A 39 2.43 -25.03 7.70
CA LEU A 39 3.51 -24.63 6.80
C LEU A 39 2.98 -24.11 5.45
N THR A 40 1.93 -24.71 4.90
CA THR A 40 1.38 -24.30 3.61
C THR A 40 0.78 -22.90 3.71
N LEU A 41 0.09 -22.58 4.80
CA LEU A 41 -0.43 -21.24 5.03
C LEU A 41 0.70 -20.22 5.17
N ALA A 42 1.76 -20.55 5.89
CA ALA A 42 2.94 -19.68 6.05
C ALA A 42 3.63 -19.40 4.69
N GLU A 43 3.87 -20.42 3.87
CA GLU A 43 4.44 -20.27 2.53
C GLU A 43 3.57 -19.36 1.64
N ASN A 44 2.26 -19.44 1.76
CA ASN A 44 1.34 -18.56 1.03
C ASN A 44 1.27 -17.13 1.60
N VAL A 45 1.71 -16.87 2.82
CA VAL A 45 1.89 -15.51 3.35
C VAL A 45 3.16 -14.92 2.74
N ILE A 46 4.27 -15.64 2.83
CA ILE A 46 5.58 -15.24 2.25
C ILE A 46 5.44 -14.95 0.75
N ALA A 47 4.80 -15.83 -0.01
CA ALA A 47 4.59 -15.61 -1.44
C ALA A 47 3.63 -14.45 -1.75
N GLY A 48 2.76 -14.09 -0.81
CA GLY A 48 1.82 -12.97 -0.94
C GLY A 48 2.46 -11.60 -0.74
N ASP A 49 3.60 -11.54 -0.06
CA ASP A 49 4.31 -10.33 0.30
C ASP A 49 4.77 -9.52 -0.92
N GLN A 50 5.24 -10.20 -1.97
CA GLN A 50 5.60 -9.57 -3.26
C GLN A 50 4.48 -8.69 -3.83
N LYS A 51 3.20 -9.03 -3.58
CA LYS A 51 2.08 -8.23 -4.05
C LYS A 51 1.98 -6.89 -3.30
N VAL A 52 2.36 -6.86 -2.03
CA VAL A 52 2.42 -5.63 -1.23
C VAL A 52 3.53 -4.73 -1.76
N ASP A 53 4.72 -5.28 -2.03
CA ASP A 53 5.84 -4.56 -2.65
C ASP A 53 5.47 -3.94 -3.99
N ASP A 54 4.87 -4.73 -4.88
CA ASP A 54 4.49 -4.26 -6.21
C ASP A 54 3.48 -3.11 -6.12
N LEU A 55 2.53 -3.21 -5.18
CA LEU A 55 1.52 -2.17 -4.97
C LEU A 55 2.12 -0.90 -4.33
N GLN A 56 3.09 -1.05 -3.42
CA GLN A 56 3.84 0.05 -2.83
C GLN A 56 4.62 0.82 -3.91
N HIS A 57 5.39 0.10 -4.74
CA HIS A 57 6.16 0.71 -5.82
C HIS A 57 5.28 1.45 -6.84
N ASP A 58 4.15 0.86 -7.23
CA ASP A 58 3.20 1.49 -8.14
C ASP A 58 2.56 2.76 -7.54
N LEU A 59 2.18 2.71 -6.25
CA LEU A 59 1.64 3.86 -5.55
C LEU A 59 2.67 4.99 -5.44
N GLU A 60 3.92 4.68 -5.08
CA GLU A 60 5.00 5.67 -5.02
C GLU A 60 5.24 6.31 -6.39
N ALA A 61 5.31 5.51 -7.45
CA ALA A 61 5.49 6.02 -8.81
C ALA A 61 4.37 6.99 -9.22
N ARG A 62 3.12 6.65 -8.93
CA ARG A 62 1.95 7.51 -9.20
C ARG A 62 1.99 8.79 -8.38
N ALA A 63 2.30 8.71 -7.09
CA ALA A 63 2.42 9.86 -6.20
C ALA A 63 3.53 10.83 -6.66
N ILE A 64 4.71 10.31 -7.01
CA ILE A 64 5.83 11.12 -7.52
C ILE A 64 5.46 11.78 -8.85
N ALA A 65 4.81 11.05 -9.76
CA ALA A 65 4.36 11.59 -11.04
C ALA A 65 3.34 12.72 -10.86
N LEU A 66 2.40 12.57 -9.93
CA LEU A 66 1.41 13.59 -9.61
C LEU A 66 2.08 14.84 -9.00
N LEU A 67 3.01 14.68 -8.06
CA LEU A 67 3.79 15.80 -7.51
C LEU A 67 4.53 16.58 -8.59
N ALA A 68 5.21 15.87 -9.50
CA ALA A 68 6.00 16.47 -10.56
C ALA A 68 5.13 17.23 -11.58
N ARG A 69 3.96 16.68 -11.92
CA ARG A 69 3.10 17.22 -12.99
C ARG A 69 2.14 18.31 -12.51
N GLN A 70 1.59 18.18 -11.31
CA GLN A 70 0.48 19.01 -10.83
C GLN A 70 0.87 20.01 -9.75
N GLN A 71 2.03 19.83 -9.09
CA GLN A 71 2.52 20.70 -8.02
C GLN A 71 1.43 21.05 -6.99
N PRO A 72 0.79 20.04 -6.37
CA PRO A 72 -0.32 20.25 -5.44
C PRO A 72 0.11 21.08 -4.23
N VAL A 73 -0.83 21.78 -3.61
CA VAL A 73 -0.58 22.66 -2.45
C VAL A 73 -1.53 22.34 -1.30
N ALA A 74 -1.16 22.80 -0.10
CA ALA A 74 -1.98 22.73 1.11
C ALA A 74 -2.50 21.31 1.39
N THR A 75 -3.81 21.09 1.25
CA THR A 75 -4.47 19.81 1.57
C THR A 75 -4.00 18.69 0.66
N ASP A 76 -3.98 18.91 -0.64
CA ASP A 76 -3.67 17.85 -1.60
C ASP A 76 -2.20 17.41 -1.50
N LEU A 77 -1.29 18.37 -1.25
CA LEU A 77 0.11 18.05 -0.98
C LEU A 77 0.25 17.18 0.28
N ARG A 78 -0.49 17.50 1.35
CA ARG A 78 -0.48 16.68 2.58
C ARG A 78 -1.03 15.29 2.34
N ILE A 79 -2.07 15.15 1.51
CA ILE A 79 -2.62 13.84 1.13
C ILE A 79 -1.53 13.00 0.48
N VAL A 80 -0.91 13.48 -0.60
CA VAL A 80 0.10 12.72 -1.35
C VAL A 80 1.32 12.36 -0.49
N VAL A 81 1.85 13.31 0.28
CA VAL A 81 3.02 13.06 1.15
C VAL A 81 2.69 12.09 2.27
N THR A 82 1.49 12.19 2.86
CA THR A 82 1.06 11.25 3.89
C THR A 82 0.86 9.87 3.30
N SER A 83 0.33 9.77 2.07
CA SER A 83 0.16 8.49 1.39
C SER A 83 1.48 7.77 1.13
N LEU A 84 2.51 8.49 0.69
CA LEU A 84 3.86 7.93 0.56
C LEU A 84 4.36 7.34 1.88
N ARG A 85 4.24 8.10 2.98
CA ARG A 85 4.69 7.64 4.31
C ARG A 85 3.90 6.42 4.80
N MET A 86 2.58 6.43 4.63
CA MET A 86 1.73 5.31 5.00
C MET A 86 2.03 4.06 4.17
N SER A 87 2.33 4.21 2.88
CA SER A 87 2.65 3.06 2.02
C SER A 87 3.92 2.33 2.50
N ALA A 88 4.95 3.06 2.90
CA ALA A 88 6.17 2.49 3.49
C ALA A 88 5.93 1.88 4.89
N ASP A 89 5.03 2.44 5.69
CA ASP A 89 4.65 1.84 6.98
C ASP A 89 3.83 0.55 6.79
N LEU A 90 3.02 0.47 5.74
CA LEU A 90 2.23 -0.71 5.39
C LEU A 90 3.10 -1.84 4.82
N GLU A 91 4.00 -1.53 3.90
CA GLU A 91 4.96 -2.52 3.35
C GLU A 91 5.81 -3.14 4.47
N ARG A 92 6.42 -2.31 5.33
CA ARG A 92 7.14 -2.80 6.52
C ARG A 92 6.28 -3.65 7.46
N SER A 93 4.97 -3.39 7.52
CA SER A 93 4.06 -4.22 8.31
C SER A 93 3.75 -5.56 7.63
N GLY A 94 3.80 -5.62 6.29
CA GLY A 94 3.78 -6.84 5.48
C GLY A 94 5.03 -7.69 5.67
N ASP A 95 6.22 -7.08 5.60
CA ASP A 95 7.52 -7.71 5.87
C ASP A 95 7.58 -8.42 7.23
N LEU A 96 6.87 -7.89 8.23
CA LEU A 96 6.85 -8.40 9.59
C LEU A 96 5.77 -9.47 9.84
N ALA A 97 4.84 -9.65 8.90
CA ALA A 97 3.72 -10.59 9.01
C ALA A 97 4.18 -12.02 8.73
#